data_AF-A0A914XQ70-F1
#
_entry.id   AF-A0A914XQ70-F1
#
_cell.length_a   1.000
_cell.length_b   1.000
_cell.length_c   1.000
_cell.angle_alpha   90.00
_cell.angle_beta   90.00
_cell.angle_gamma   90.00
#
_symmetry.space_group_name_H-M   'P 1'
#
loop_
_entity.id
_entity.type
_entity.pdbx_description
1 polymer ?
#
loop_
_entity_poly.entity_id
_entity_poly.type
_entity_poly.pdbx_seq_one_letter_code
_entity_poly.pdbx_strand_id
1 'polypeptide(L)'
;MDESETVELQELSNSSDSTARNGTTLDANQIELVQVRGDVGDSKAAADAGSSNALCGPVGRFYRRLFNPTFRYVRDLYPLMFLMDVIAFFIVTFGYSSFGEGGSGSVVADIQTNRVPLSFVVMLIVLSILIVIDRGLYLRKATICKLIFQYLLVIFIHAWIFFSLPAITARAAMNNGVAQFLYIVKCIYFLISAWQIRNGYPRLCIGNLLTHAYGIFNMVAFKVFMAVPFLFELRTAIDWTWTETTMPLFDFFNMENFFANIYNLKCARHMEAEYPAPRGVPKGKVVKYAMGIPLIVLLVLIIWLPLLAFSLINSIGVRLIPDRVDVTIGIAGYPPLYKMEASGIELKPLSASEFQKLIGNYANAPAASDQSKVLLARQAVAFMNEYAEYDTLKVLLRPQSETYWPISGPSRTALLFELQQN
;
A
#
# COMPACT_ATOMS: atom_id res chain seq x y z
N MET A 1 13.74 -38.63 65.26
CA MET A 1 13.44 -37.42 64.47
C MET A 1 14.13 -37.60 63.12
N ASP A 2 13.49 -38.15 62.10
CA ASP A 2 12.09 -38.55 61.95
C ASP A 2 11.97 -39.82 61.09
N GLU A 3 11.28 -40.82 61.64
CA GLU A 3 10.87 -42.06 60.97
C GLU A 3 9.56 -41.88 60.17
N SER A 4 9.05 -40.66 60.02
CA SER A 4 7.84 -40.35 59.24
C SER A 4 8.11 -40.12 57.75
N GLU A 5 9.33 -39.78 57.33
CA GLU A 5 9.65 -39.48 55.92
C GLU A 5 9.92 -40.74 55.06
N THR A 6 10.18 -41.90 55.66
CA THR A 6 10.45 -43.13 54.91
C THR A 6 9.19 -43.95 54.59
N VAL A 7 8.06 -43.66 55.24
CA VAL A 7 6.78 -44.36 54.99
C VAL A 7 5.99 -43.72 53.84
N GLU A 8 6.06 -42.39 53.65
CA GLU A 8 5.39 -41.71 52.53
C GLU A 8 6.01 -42.02 51.14
N LEU A 9 7.29 -42.38 51.09
CA LEU A 9 7.98 -42.72 49.84
C LEU A 9 7.72 -44.15 49.36
N GLN A 10 7.08 -45.01 50.17
CA GLN A 10 6.77 -46.39 49.80
C GLN A 10 5.32 -46.58 49.32
N GLU A 11 4.40 -45.66 49.62
CA GLU A 11 3.04 -45.66 49.05
C GLU A 11 2.93 -44.98 47.68
N LEU A 12 3.80 -44.02 47.37
CA LEU A 12 3.82 -43.35 46.06
C LEU A 12 4.47 -44.17 44.94
N SER A 13 5.19 -45.25 45.28
CA SER A 13 5.82 -46.19 44.35
C SER A 13 4.90 -47.35 43.91
N ASN A 14 3.78 -47.60 44.61
CA ASN A 14 2.92 -48.77 44.37
C ASN A 14 1.59 -48.44 43.65
N SER A 15 1.37 -47.19 43.24
CA SER A 15 0.15 -46.76 42.51
C SER A 15 0.38 -46.68 40.98
N SER A 16 1.62 -46.81 40.52
CA SER A 16 2.03 -46.59 39.12
C SER A 16 2.24 -47.87 38.30
N ASP A 17 1.79 -49.04 38.77
CA ASP A 17 1.97 -50.29 38.03
C ASP A 17 0.71 -51.19 38.04
N SER A 18 -0.43 -50.62 37.65
CA SER A 18 -1.53 -51.42 37.11
C SER A 18 -2.43 -50.54 36.26
N THR A 19 -2.19 -50.51 34.94
CA THR A 19 -3.21 -50.60 33.87
C THR A 19 -2.49 -50.46 32.52
N ALA A 20 -1.67 -51.45 32.17
CA ALA A 20 -1.27 -51.69 30.78
C ALA A 20 -2.05 -52.91 30.28
N ARG A 21 -3.18 -52.67 29.59
CA ARG A 21 -3.76 -53.53 28.55
C ARG A 21 -5.10 -52.94 28.09
N ASN A 22 -5.05 -52.16 27.01
CA ASN A 22 -5.86 -52.37 25.81
C ASN A 22 -5.49 -51.28 24.80
N GLY A 23 -4.65 -51.68 23.84
CA GLY A 23 -4.39 -50.89 22.65
C GLY A 23 -5.55 -51.05 21.67
N THR A 24 -6.24 -49.96 21.40
CA THR A 24 -6.98 -49.75 20.16
C THR A 24 -6.55 -48.40 19.61
N THR A 25 -5.98 -48.45 18.41
CA THR A 25 -5.60 -47.33 17.55
C THR A 25 -6.73 -46.31 17.43
N LEU A 26 -6.49 -45.06 17.84
CA LEU A 26 -7.42 -43.95 17.63
C LEU A 26 -6.95 -43.14 16.43
N ASP A 27 -7.69 -43.35 15.34
CA ASP A 27 -7.62 -42.61 14.09
C ASP A 27 -7.90 -41.12 14.27
N ALA A 28 -7.24 -40.34 13.42
CA ALA A 28 -7.48 -38.93 13.18
C ALA A 28 -8.90 -38.69 12.63
N ASN A 29 -9.91 -38.64 13.50
CA ASN A 29 -11.23 -38.06 13.18
C ASN A 29 -12.05 -37.84 14.46
N GLN A 30 -11.71 -36.79 15.21
CA GLN A 30 -12.65 -36.15 16.13
C GLN A 30 -12.63 -34.64 15.89
N ILE A 31 -13.39 -34.23 14.88
CA ILE A 31 -14.00 -32.90 14.84
C ILE A 31 -15.10 -32.93 15.89
N GLU A 32 -14.90 -32.14 16.93
CA GLU A 32 -15.73 -32.06 18.13
C GLU A 32 -17.19 -31.66 17.78
N LEU A 33 -18.10 -32.64 17.86
CA LEU A 33 -19.54 -32.45 17.73
C LEU A 33 -20.11 -32.24 19.15
N VAL A 34 -20.00 -31.01 19.66
CA VAL A 34 -20.59 -30.67 20.97
C VAL A 34 -22.11 -30.58 20.84
N GLN A 35 -22.76 -31.68 21.20
CA GLN A 35 -24.21 -31.78 21.33
C GLN A 35 -24.64 -31.17 22.68
N VAL A 36 -25.18 -29.94 22.66
CA VAL A 36 -25.80 -29.36 23.86
C VAL A 36 -27.23 -29.86 23.96
N ARG A 37 -27.45 -30.83 24.85
CA ARG A 37 -28.76 -31.21 25.37
C ARG A 37 -29.13 -30.22 26.48
N GLY A 38 -30.06 -29.31 26.20
CA GLY A 38 -30.74 -28.51 27.22
C GLY A 38 -32.02 -29.24 27.62
N ASP A 39 -31.98 -30.00 28.71
CA ASP A 39 -33.18 -30.44 29.42
C ASP A 39 -33.54 -29.38 30.48
N VAL A 40 -34.84 -29.28 30.77
CA VAL A 40 -35.56 -28.33 31.66
C VAL A 40 -36.16 -27.11 30.93
N GLY A 41 -37.32 -27.32 30.30
CA GLY A 41 -38.20 -26.24 29.81
C GLY A 41 -39.31 -26.62 28.82
N ASP A 42 -39.34 -27.86 28.31
CA ASP A 42 -40.02 -28.13 27.02
C ASP A 42 -41.52 -28.46 27.07
N SER A 43 -42.19 -28.42 28.22
CA SER A 43 -43.64 -28.69 28.27
C SER A 43 -44.54 -27.45 28.21
N LYS A 44 -43.97 -26.22 28.28
CA LYS A 44 -44.73 -24.97 28.11
C LYS A 44 -44.42 -24.19 26.82
N ALA A 45 -43.26 -24.42 26.20
CA ALA A 45 -42.88 -23.73 24.95
C ALA A 45 -43.55 -24.31 23.69
N ALA A 46 -43.96 -25.59 23.70
CA ALA A 46 -44.62 -26.23 22.57
C ALA A 46 -46.06 -25.74 22.33
N ALA A 47 -46.76 -25.29 23.39
CA ALA A 47 -48.14 -24.79 23.29
C ALA A 47 -48.21 -23.33 22.78
N ASP A 48 -47.16 -22.52 22.98
CA ASP A 48 -47.11 -21.11 22.54
C ASP A 48 -46.46 -20.94 21.15
N ALA A 49 -45.80 -21.99 20.65
CA ALA A 49 -45.27 -22.04 19.29
C ALA A 49 -46.37 -22.19 18.21
N GLY A 50 -47.57 -22.65 18.58
CA GLY A 50 -48.71 -22.79 17.68
C GLY A 50 -49.46 -21.49 17.40
N SER A 51 -49.49 -20.56 18.36
CA SER A 51 -50.31 -19.34 18.29
C SER A 51 -49.57 -18.13 17.70
N SER A 52 -48.23 -18.09 17.80
CA SER A 52 -47.40 -16.99 17.28
C SER A 52 -46.97 -17.15 15.80
N ASN A 53 -47.47 -18.16 15.09
CA ASN A 53 -47.10 -18.46 13.69
C ASN A 53 -47.97 -17.77 12.64
N ALA A 54 -49.02 -17.05 13.03
CA ALA A 54 -49.96 -16.44 12.09
C ALA A 54 -49.63 -14.98 11.69
N LEU A 55 -48.76 -14.26 12.41
CA LEU A 55 -48.54 -12.81 12.21
C LEU A 55 -47.31 -12.42 11.37
N CYS A 56 -46.49 -13.37 10.91
CA CYS A 56 -45.27 -13.05 10.17
C CYS A 56 -45.36 -13.59 8.72
N GLY A 57 -45.36 -12.68 7.73
CA GLY A 57 -45.40 -13.03 6.31
C GLY A 57 -44.22 -13.92 5.85
N PRO A 58 -44.15 -14.32 4.57
CA PRO A 58 -43.10 -15.20 4.04
C PRO A 58 -41.68 -14.75 4.39
N VAL A 59 -41.43 -13.44 4.37
CA VAL A 59 -40.16 -12.80 4.73
C VAL A 59 -39.83 -12.94 6.22
N GLY A 60 -40.82 -12.77 7.10
CA GLY A 60 -40.63 -12.93 8.54
C GLY A 60 -40.32 -14.37 8.95
N ARG A 61 -40.95 -15.34 8.27
CA ARG A 61 -40.61 -16.77 8.42
C ARG A 61 -39.18 -17.07 7.96
N PHE A 62 -38.69 -16.43 6.90
CA PHE A 62 -37.30 -16.58 6.45
C PHE A 62 -36.30 -16.08 7.50
N TYR A 63 -36.47 -14.86 8.02
CA TYR A 63 -35.58 -14.33 9.06
C TYR A 63 -35.62 -15.15 10.35
N ARG A 64 -36.79 -15.63 10.77
CA ARG A 64 -36.93 -16.52 11.94
C ARG A 64 -36.14 -17.81 11.75
N ARG A 65 -36.20 -18.42 10.56
CA ARG A 65 -35.42 -19.63 10.23
C ARG A 65 -33.92 -19.35 10.07
N LEU A 66 -33.54 -18.17 9.59
CA LEU A 66 -32.14 -17.77 9.44
C LEU A 66 -31.46 -17.57 10.80
N PHE A 67 -32.13 -16.88 11.74
CA PHE A 67 -31.58 -16.61 13.06
C PHE A 67 -31.74 -17.78 14.04
N ASN A 68 -32.81 -18.57 13.94
CA ASN A 68 -33.06 -19.70 14.85
C ASN A 68 -33.23 -21.03 14.07
N PRO A 69 -32.17 -21.54 13.41
CA PRO A 69 -32.21 -22.85 12.78
C PRO A 69 -32.16 -23.97 13.84
N THR A 70 -32.78 -25.11 13.56
CA THR A 70 -32.77 -26.29 14.44
C THR A 70 -31.39 -26.95 14.56
N PHE A 71 -30.52 -26.79 13.56
CA PHE A 71 -29.15 -27.29 13.55
C PHE A 71 -28.22 -26.28 12.88
N ARG A 72 -27.01 -26.08 13.43
CA ARG A 72 -25.96 -25.23 12.85
C ARG A 72 -24.68 -26.02 12.66
N TYR A 73 -24.18 -26.06 11.43
CA TYR A 73 -22.82 -26.50 11.13
C TYR A 73 -21.89 -25.30 11.20
N VAL A 74 -21.30 -25.07 12.38
CA VAL A 74 -20.50 -23.87 12.63
C VAL A 74 -19.09 -24.06 12.07
N ARG A 75 -18.70 -23.20 11.13
CA ARG A 75 -17.33 -23.14 10.57
C ARG A 75 -16.85 -21.70 10.62
N ASP A 76 -15.57 -21.50 10.92
CA ASP A 76 -14.96 -20.17 10.83
C ASP A 76 -14.50 -19.88 9.40
N LEU A 77 -15.27 -19.06 8.68
CA LEU A 77 -14.92 -18.57 7.33
C LEU A 77 -14.32 -17.18 7.34
N TYR A 78 -14.20 -16.53 8.51
CA TYR A 78 -13.71 -15.16 8.60
C TYR A 78 -12.29 -14.99 8.01
N PRO A 79 -11.33 -15.91 8.24
CA PRO A 79 -10.01 -15.77 7.64
C PRO A 79 -10.03 -15.75 6.10
N LEU A 80 -10.95 -16.50 5.49
CA LEU A 80 -11.12 -16.49 4.03
C LEU A 80 -11.76 -15.18 3.55
N MET A 81 -12.71 -14.63 4.31
CA MET A 81 -13.29 -13.31 4.03
C MET A 81 -12.23 -12.21 4.11
N PHE A 82 -11.42 -12.22 5.17
CA PHE A 82 -10.33 -11.29 5.36
C PHE A 82 -9.29 -11.40 4.24
N LEU A 83 -8.94 -12.62 3.81
CA LEU A 83 -8.05 -12.84 2.67
C LEU A 83 -8.61 -12.21 1.38
N MET A 84 -9.92 -12.36 1.11
CA MET A 84 -10.54 -11.72 -0.06
C MET A 84 -10.48 -10.19 0.02
N ASP A 85 -10.64 -9.61 1.21
CA ASP A 85 -10.50 -8.17 1.41
C ASP A 85 -9.06 -7.67 1.24
N VAL A 86 -8.07 -8.44 1.70
CA VAL A 86 -6.64 -8.15 1.47
C VAL A 86 -6.30 -8.24 -0.02
N ILE A 87 -6.81 -9.25 -0.72
CA ILE A 87 -6.65 -9.36 -2.19
C ILE A 87 -7.31 -8.15 -2.86
N ALA A 88 -8.52 -7.76 -2.46
CA ALA A 88 -9.19 -6.57 -2.98
C ALA A 88 -8.38 -5.28 -2.73
N PHE A 89 -7.78 -5.14 -1.54
CA PHE A 89 -6.91 -4.02 -1.20
C PHE A 89 -5.66 -3.97 -2.09
N PHE A 90 -5.04 -5.11 -2.38
CA PHE A 90 -3.91 -5.19 -3.31
C PHE A 90 -4.32 -4.88 -4.76
N ILE A 91 -5.46 -5.38 -5.23
CA ILE A 91 -5.99 -5.08 -6.57
C ILE A 91 -6.17 -3.57 -6.73
N VAL A 92 -6.72 -2.91 -5.72
CA VAL A 92 -6.91 -1.46 -5.74
C VAL A 92 -5.55 -0.74 -5.73
N THR A 93 -4.66 -1.11 -4.82
CA THR A 93 -3.33 -0.49 -4.68
C THR A 93 -2.47 -0.62 -5.95
N PHE A 94 -2.36 -1.82 -6.53
CA PHE A 94 -1.61 -2.02 -7.78
C PHE A 94 -2.35 -1.54 -9.02
N GLY A 95 -3.68 -1.50 -8.96
CA GLY A 95 -4.56 -1.05 -10.02
C GLY A 95 -4.80 0.46 -10.08
N TYR A 96 -4.01 1.27 -9.36
CA TYR A 96 -4.29 2.70 -9.21
C TYR A 96 -4.40 3.44 -10.56
N SER A 97 -3.61 3.03 -11.56
CA SER A 97 -3.63 3.59 -12.92
C SER A 97 -4.96 3.39 -13.64
N SER A 98 -5.73 2.39 -13.23
CA SER A 98 -7.06 2.08 -13.78
C SER A 98 -8.21 2.76 -13.03
N PHE A 99 -7.92 3.38 -11.87
CA PHE A 99 -8.91 4.03 -11.02
C PHE A 99 -8.79 5.56 -10.97
N GLY A 100 -7.73 6.15 -11.55
CA GLY A 100 -7.50 7.60 -11.62
C GLY A 100 -8.11 8.29 -12.86
N GLU A 101 -8.29 9.61 -12.76
CA GLU A 101 -8.62 10.47 -13.90
C GLU A 101 -7.42 10.55 -14.86
N GLY A 102 -7.57 10.03 -16.08
CA GLY A 102 -6.71 10.40 -17.21
C GLY A 102 -5.21 10.06 -17.12
N GLY A 103 -4.78 9.22 -16.18
CA GLY A 103 -3.38 8.79 -16.08
C GLY A 103 -2.91 8.08 -17.35
N SER A 104 -1.67 8.35 -17.78
CA SER A 104 -1.02 7.79 -18.99
C SER A 104 -0.86 6.26 -18.98
N GLY A 105 -1.37 5.58 -17.95
CA GLY A 105 -1.15 4.16 -17.68
C GLY A 105 0.24 3.84 -17.14
N SER A 106 1.17 4.82 -17.11
CA SER A 106 2.54 4.65 -16.64
C SER A 106 2.71 5.15 -15.22
N VAL A 107 3.02 4.22 -14.32
CA VAL A 107 3.26 4.51 -12.91
C VAL A 107 4.39 5.53 -12.71
N VAL A 108 5.38 5.47 -13.59
CA VAL A 108 6.57 6.32 -13.57
C VAL A 108 6.24 7.78 -13.91
N ALA A 109 5.33 8.01 -14.86
CA ALA A 109 4.93 9.36 -15.27
C ALA A 109 4.11 10.07 -14.18
N ASP A 110 3.26 9.34 -13.45
CA ASP A 110 2.43 9.91 -12.38
C ASP A 110 3.24 10.15 -11.08
N ILE A 111 4.25 9.31 -10.80
CA ILE A 111 5.24 9.57 -9.74
C ILE A 111 6.07 10.82 -10.06
N GLN A 112 6.48 11.00 -11.32
CA GLN A 112 7.24 12.18 -11.76
C GLN A 112 6.44 13.48 -11.63
N THR A 113 5.11 13.42 -11.79
CA THR A 113 4.26 14.61 -11.65
C THR A 113 3.80 14.84 -10.20
N ASN A 114 4.15 13.96 -9.26
CA ASN A 114 3.75 14.00 -7.85
C ASN A 114 2.23 14.20 -7.65
N ARG A 115 1.42 13.60 -8.53
CA ARG A 115 -0.05 13.70 -8.48
C ARG A 115 -0.64 12.34 -8.11
N VAL A 116 -0.74 12.06 -6.82
CA VAL A 116 -1.57 10.95 -6.36
C VAL A 116 -3.04 11.36 -6.46
N PRO A 117 -3.90 10.66 -7.23
CA PRO A 117 -5.30 11.03 -7.37
C PRO A 117 -6.04 10.98 -6.03
N LEU A 118 -6.77 12.04 -5.68
CA LEU A 118 -7.53 12.10 -4.43
C LEU A 118 -8.57 10.98 -4.33
N SER A 119 -9.23 10.64 -5.44
CA SER A 119 -10.22 9.56 -5.55
C SER A 119 -9.64 8.20 -5.13
N PHE A 120 -8.38 7.93 -5.49
CA PHE A 120 -7.68 6.70 -5.13
C PHE A 120 -7.42 6.62 -3.61
N VAL A 121 -6.97 7.71 -3.00
CA VAL A 121 -6.72 7.76 -1.55
C VAL A 121 -8.01 7.58 -0.75
N VAL A 122 -9.08 8.28 -1.14
CA VAL A 122 -10.40 8.15 -0.50
C VAL A 122 -10.90 6.70 -0.60
N MET A 123 -10.72 6.05 -1.75
CA MET A 123 -11.08 4.65 -1.93
C MET A 123 -10.31 3.71 -0.99
N LEU A 124 -8.99 3.89 -0.84
CA LEU A 124 -8.19 3.10 0.12
C LEU A 124 -8.62 3.30 1.57
N ILE A 125 -8.95 4.53 1.96
CA ILE A 125 -9.44 4.84 3.31
C ILE A 125 -10.78 4.14 3.56
N VAL A 126 -11.73 4.26 2.64
CA VAL A 126 -13.04 3.61 2.77
C VAL A 126 -12.89 2.10 2.85
N LEU A 127 -12.06 1.48 2.00
CA LEU A 127 -11.80 0.05 2.06
C LEU A 127 -11.20 -0.38 3.39
N SER A 128 -10.23 0.38 3.91
CA SER A 128 -9.60 0.10 5.20
C SER A 128 -10.63 0.16 6.34
N ILE A 129 -11.49 1.18 6.36
CA ILE A 129 -12.55 1.32 7.36
C ILE A 129 -13.55 0.15 7.27
N LEU A 130 -13.94 -0.26 6.06
CA LEU A 130 -14.86 -1.39 5.87
C LEU A 130 -14.28 -2.70 6.42
N ILE A 131 -12.98 -2.95 6.25
CA ILE A 131 -12.28 -4.12 6.83
C ILE A 131 -12.32 -4.07 8.37
N VAL A 132 -12.06 -2.89 8.95
CA VAL A 132 -12.08 -2.68 10.41
C VAL A 132 -13.48 -2.91 10.98
N ILE A 133 -14.51 -2.34 10.36
CA ILE A 133 -15.91 -2.53 10.77
C ILE A 133 -16.30 -4.00 10.67
N ASP A 134 -15.88 -4.70 9.62
CA ASP A 134 -16.18 -6.12 9.46
C ASP A 134 -15.54 -6.97 10.57
N ARG A 135 -14.28 -6.70 10.92
CA ARG A 135 -13.62 -7.36 12.06
C ARG A 135 -14.35 -7.09 13.38
N GLY A 136 -14.78 -5.85 13.63
CA GLY A 136 -15.54 -5.51 14.84
C GLY A 136 -16.89 -6.24 14.93
N LEU A 137 -17.61 -6.33 13.80
CA LEU A 137 -18.87 -7.09 13.72
C LEU A 137 -18.67 -8.60 13.92
N TYR A 138 -17.56 -9.14 13.41
CA TYR A 138 -17.16 -10.53 13.62
C TYR A 138 -16.93 -10.83 15.11
N LEU A 139 -16.15 -10.01 15.80
CA LEU A 139 -15.81 -10.20 17.22
C LEU A 139 -17.03 -10.11 18.13
N ARG A 140 -17.94 -9.17 17.87
CA ARG A 140 -19.19 -9.02 18.64
C ARG A 140 -20.19 -10.17 18.41
N LYS A 141 -19.96 -11.04 17.41
CA LYS A 141 -20.85 -12.16 17.04
C LYS A 141 -22.29 -11.71 16.72
N ALA A 142 -22.46 -10.44 16.34
CA ALA A 142 -23.77 -9.85 16.09
C ALA A 142 -24.26 -10.19 14.66
N THR A 143 -24.91 -11.34 14.51
CA THR A 143 -25.41 -11.86 13.21
C THR A 143 -26.42 -10.91 12.54
N ILE A 144 -27.27 -10.24 13.31
CA ILE A 144 -28.26 -9.27 12.80
C ILE A 144 -27.54 -8.05 12.22
N CYS A 145 -26.60 -7.46 12.98
CA CYS A 145 -25.82 -6.31 12.53
C CYS A 145 -24.99 -6.65 11.29
N LYS A 146 -24.40 -7.85 11.25
CA LYS A 146 -23.68 -8.34 10.07
C LYS A 146 -24.59 -8.46 8.85
N LEU A 147 -25.82 -8.95 9.01
CA LEU A 147 -26.76 -9.07 7.90
C LEU A 147 -27.16 -7.70 7.32
N ILE A 148 -27.42 -6.72 8.19
CA ILE A 148 -27.68 -5.33 7.76
C ILE A 148 -26.46 -4.77 7.03
N PHE A 149 -25.26 -4.96 7.59
CA PHE A 149 -24.01 -4.53 6.97
C PHE A 149 -23.78 -5.19 5.60
N GLN A 150 -24.10 -6.47 5.44
CA GLN A 150 -24.01 -7.19 4.17
C GLN A 150 -24.89 -6.53 3.10
N TYR A 151 -26.15 -6.20 3.42
CA TYR A 151 -27.04 -5.54 2.46
C TYR A 151 -26.53 -4.15 2.07
N LEU A 152 -26.11 -3.35 3.05
CA LEU A 152 -25.53 -2.02 2.80
C LEU A 152 -24.28 -2.11 1.93
N LEU A 153 -23.40 -3.08 2.20
CA LEU A 153 -22.15 -3.25 1.46
C LEU A 153 -22.38 -3.71 0.02
N VAL A 154 -23.35 -4.60 -0.21
CA VAL A 154 -23.74 -5.01 -1.57
C VAL A 154 -24.25 -3.81 -2.36
N ILE A 155 -25.17 -3.03 -1.79
CA ILE A 155 -25.70 -1.82 -2.44
C ILE A 155 -24.57 -0.82 -2.70
N PHE A 156 -23.70 -0.60 -1.72
CA PHE A 156 -22.56 0.31 -1.81
C PHE A 156 -21.60 -0.07 -2.94
N ILE A 157 -21.16 -1.33 -3.01
CA ILE A 157 -20.22 -1.79 -4.06
C ILE A 157 -20.84 -1.72 -5.45
N HIS A 158 -22.11 -2.08 -5.61
CA HIS A 158 -22.80 -1.94 -6.90
C HIS A 158 -22.94 -0.47 -7.29
N ALA A 159 -23.37 0.39 -6.36
CA ALA A 159 -23.50 1.81 -6.62
C ALA A 159 -22.14 2.43 -7.00
N TRP A 160 -21.09 2.05 -6.27
CA TRP A 160 -19.74 2.55 -6.49
C TRP A 160 -19.17 2.12 -7.85
N ILE A 161 -19.22 0.83 -8.19
CA ILE A 161 -18.62 0.32 -9.44
C ILE A 161 -19.42 0.74 -10.67
N PHE A 162 -20.74 0.82 -10.60
CA PHE A 162 -21.56 1.15 -11.77
C PHE A 162 -21.81 2.66 -11.96
N PHE A 163 -21.84 3.47 -10.90
CA PHE A 163 -22.11 4.91 -11.01
C PHE A 163 -20.89 5.76 -10.67
N SER A 164 -20.25 5.56 -9.51
CA SER A 164 -19.12 6.41 -9.08
C SER A 164 -17.87 6.18 -9.94
N LEU A 165 -17.55 4.93 -10.26
CA LEU A 165 -16.34 4.59 -11.00
C LEU A 165 -16.33 5.15 -12.44
N PRO A 166 -17.41 4.99 -13.25
CA PRO A 166 -17.43 5.60 -14.58
C PRO A 166 -17.47 7.13 -14.55
N ALA A 167 -18.06 7.72 -13.50
CA ALA A 167 -18.06 9.18 -13.32
C ALA A 167 -16.65 9.73 -13.08
N ILE A 168 -15.79 9.01 -12.35
CA ILE A 168 -14.41 9.43 -12.06
C ILE A 168 -13.45 9.07 -13.21
N THR A 169 -13.56 7.87 -13.77
CA THR A 169 -12.58 7.37 -14.75
C THR A 169 -12.93 7.71 -16.20
N ALA A 170 -14.11 8.27 -16.45
CA ALA A 170 -14.69 8.52 -17.79
C ALA A 170 -14.69 7.28 -18.71
N ARG A 171 -14.54 6.07 -18.14
CA ARG A 171 -14.56 4.78 -18.83
C ARG A 171 -15.60 3.89 -18.18
N ALA A 172 -16.36 3.16 -18.98
CA ALA A 172 -17.31 2.19 -18.47
C ALA A 172 -16.56 1.09 -17.68
N ALA A 173 -17.11 0.67 -16.53
CA ALA A 173 -16.53 -0.37 -15.69
C ALA A 173 -16.33 -1.70 -16.45
N MET A 174 -17.16 -1.97 -17.45
CA MET A 174 -17.05 -3.15 -18.33
C MET A 174 -15.78 -3.15 -19.20
N ASN A 175 -15.17 -2.01 -19.47
CA ASN A 175 -13.96 -1.93 -20.28
C ASN A 175 -12.68 -1.95 -19.41
N ASN A 176 -12.82 -1.96 -18.09
CA ASN A 176 -11.73 -1.91 -17.14
C ASN A 176 -11.50 -3.29 -16.50
N GLY A 177 -10.48 -4.01 -16.96
CA GLY A 177 -10.16 -5.36 -16.46
C GLY A 177 -9.86 -5.40 -14.95
N VAL A 178 -9.26 -4.35 -14.39
CA VAL A 178 -8.97 -4.27 -12.95
C VAL A 178 -10.26 -4.13 -12.13
N ALA A 179 -11.20 -3.32 -12.62
CA ALA A 179 -12.51 -3.16 -11.97
C ALA A 179 -13.36 -4.44 -12.05
N GLN A 180 -13.31 -5.16 -13.17
CA GLN A 180 -13.96 -6.47 -13.30
C GLN A 180 -13.38 -7.47 -12.29
N PHE A 181 -12.05 -7.53 -12.17
CA PHE A 181 -11.41 -8.45 -11.24
C PHE A 181 -11.74 -8.10 -9.78
N LEU A 182 -11.73 -6.82 -9.42
CA LEU A 182 -12.17 -6.35 -8.10
C LEU A 182 -13.61 -6.76 -7.80
N TYR A 183 -14.51 -6.63 -8.78
CA TYR A 183 -15.92 -7.03 -8.64
C TYR A 183 -16.05 -8.53 -8.40
N ILE A 184 -15.33 -9.37 -9.17
CA ILE A 184 -15.34 -10.83 -8.99
C ILE A 184 -14.88 -11.21 -7.59
N VAL A 185 -13.78 -10.64 -7.11
CA VAL A 185 -13.26 -10.91 -5.76
C VAL A 185 -14.28 -10.48 -4.69
N LYS A 186 -14.94 -9.32 -4.86
CA LYS A 186 -15.99 -8.87 -3.94
C LYS A 186 -17.25 -9.74 -4.00
N CYS A 187 -17.63 -10.27 -5.15
CA CYS A 187 -18.71 -11.25 -5.27
C CYS A 187 -18.40 -12.54 -4.51
N ILE A 188 -17.16 -13.03 -4.59
CA ILE A 188 -16.70 -14.19 -3.82
C ILE A 188 -16.74 -13.87 -2.32
N TYR A 189 -16.28 -12.69 -1.90
CA TYR A 189 -16.41 -12.21 -0.52
C TYR A 189 -17.88 -12.23 -0.06
N PHE A 190 -18.81 -11.71 -0.88
CA PHE A 190 -20.23 -11.68 -0.52
C PHE A 190 -20.83 -13.08 -0.38
N LEU A 191 -20.42 -14.02 -1.23
CA LEU A 191 -20.83 -15.42 -1.14
C LEU A 191 -20.36 -16.07 0.16
N ILE A 192 -19.08 -15.87 0.52
CA ILE A 192 -18.51 -16.42 1.76
C ILE A 192 -19.16 -15.76 2.98
N SER A 193 -19.38 -14.44 2.95
CA SER A 193 -20.05 -13.70 4.02
C SER A 193 -21.48 -14.19 4.24
N ALA A 194 -22.25 -14.41 3.17
CA ALA A 194 -23.59 -14.99 3.26
C ALA A 194 -23.55 -16.43 3.82
N TRP A 195 -22.54 -17.22 3.44
CA TRP A 195 -22.35 -18.56 3.97
C TRP A 195 -22.02 -18.56 5.47
N GLN A 196 -21.19 -17.62 5.92
CA GLN A 196 -20.88 -17.42 7.34
C GLN A 196 -22.13 -17.02 8.14
N ILE A 197 -22.94 -16.09 7.63
CA ILE A 197 -24.19 -15.67 8.29
C ILE A 197 -25.16 -16.85 8.42
N ARG A 198 -25.26 -17.69 7.38
CA ARG A 198 -26.12 -18.90 7.38
C ARG A 198 -25.68 -19.94 8.41
N ASN A 199 -24.37 -20.19 8.52
CA ASN A 199 -23.82 -21.22 9.41
C ASN A 199 -23.68 -20.75 10.86
N GLY A 200 -23.61 -19.43 11.08
CA GLY A 200 -23.41 -18.80 12.38
C GLY A 200 -21.94 -18.70 12.77
N TYR A 201 -21.68 -18.01 13.89
CA TYR A 201 -20.33 -17.78 14.40
C TYR A 201 -19.90 -18.82 15.45
N PRO A 202 -18.61 -19.23 15.46
CA PRO A 202 -18.05 -20.10 16.48
C PRO A 202 -18.10 -19.46 17.88
N ARG A 203 -18.15 -20.30 18.91
CA ARG A 203 -18.11 -19.82 20.30
C ARG A 203 -16.74 -19.24 20.66
N LEU A 204 -15.66 -19.80 20.10
CA LEU A 204 -14.28 -19.34 20.27
C LEU A 204 -13.80 -18.64 19.00
N CYS A 205 -13.66 -17.31 19.02
CA CYS A 205 -13.19 -16.50 17.87
C CYS A 205 -11.79 -15.89 18.10
N ILE A 206 -11.14 -16.23 19.23
CA ILE A 206 -9.96 -15.53 19.77
C ILE A 206 -8.64 -16.11 19.22
N GLY A 207 -8.68 -17.27 18.54
CA GLY A 207 -7.50 -17.90 17.96
C GLY A 207 -7.05 -17.25 16.65
N ASN A 208 -5.75 -16.98 16.49
CA ASN A 208 -5.18 -16.63 15.20
C ASN A 208 -5.11 -17.90 14.32
N LEU A 209 -5.77 -17.89 13.16
CA LEU A 209 -5.80 -19.02 12.23
C LEU A 209 -4.39 -19.56 11.92
N LEU A 210 -3.42 -18.66 11.79
CA LEU A 210 -2.04 -19.00 11.42
C LEU A 210 -1.29 -19.75 12.53
N THR A 211 -1.84 -19.82 13.74
CA THR A 211 -1.19 -20.39 14.94
C THR A 211 -1.72 -21.76 15.37
N HIS A 212 -2.61 -22.37 14.58
CA HIS A 212 -3.20 -23.68 14.92
C HIS A 212 -2.25 -24.87 14.77
N ALA A 213 -1.20 -24.76 13.98
CA ALA A 213 -0.18 -25.81 13.84
C ALA A 213 1.23 -25.22 13.84
N TYR A 214 2.21 -26.01 14.30
CA TYR A 214 3.59 -25.56 14.53
C TYR A 214 4.56 -25.87 13.38
N GLY A 215 4.03 -26.14 12.18
CA GLY A 215 4.83 -26.47 11.01
C GLY A 215 5.60 -25.29 10.42
N ILE A 216 6.58 -25.59 9.55
CA ILE A 216 7.44 -24.61 8.89
C ILE A 216 6.63 -23.57 8.11
N PHE A 217 5.61 -24.03 7.37
CA PHE A 217 4.72 -23.16 6.59
C PHE A 217 4.03 -22.11 7.46
N ASN A 218 3.49 -22.52 8.61
CA ASN A 218 2.82 -21.61 9.54
C ASN A 218 3.82 -20.66 10.22
N MET A 219 5.05 -21.09 10.51
CA MET A 219 6.11 -20.22 11.03
C MET A 219 6.44 -19.11 10.01
N VAL A 220 6.61 -19.46 8.73
CA VAL A 220 6.90 -18.49 7.67
C VAL A 220 5.71 -17.55 7.46
N ALA A 221 4.48 -18.08 7.36
CA ALA A 221 3.28 -17.29 7.20
C ALA A 221 3.07 -16.30 8.36
N PHE A 222 3.33 -16.73 9.60
CA PHE A 222 3.25 -15.86 10.77
C PHE A 222 4.33 -14.76 10.78
N LYS A 223 5.55 -15.07 10.35
CA LYS A 223 6.61 -14.07 10.16
C LYS A 223 6.26 -13.05 9.08
N VAL A 224 5.67 -13.50 7.97
CA VAL A 224 5.18 -12.58 6.91
C VAL A 224 4.08 -11.68 7.46
N PHE A 225 3.11 -12.24 8.20
CA PHE A 225 2.05 -11.47 8.85
C PHE A 225 2.62 -10.37 9.78
N MET A 226 3.65 -10.69 10.57
CA MET A 226 4.32 -9.73 11.45
C MET A 226 5.20 -8.70 10.70
N ALA A 227 5.64 -9.02 9.49
CA ALA A 227 6.45 -8.11 8.68
C ALA A 227 5.60 -7.05 7.96
N VAL A 228 4.29 -7.28 7.79
CA VAL A 228 3.39 -6.29 7.20
C VAL A 228 3.20 -5.13 8.19
N PRO A 229 3.55 -3.88 7.81
CA PRO A 229 3.48 -2.75 8.72
C PRO A 229 2.05 -2.47 9.15
N PHE A 230 1.86 -2.09 10.43
CA PHE A 230 0.58 -1.71 11.05
C PHE A 230 -0.48 -2.82 11.12
N LEU A 231 -0.29 -3.97 10.45
CA LEU A 231 -1.29 -5.03 10.39
C LEU A 231 -1.48 -5.70 11.75
N PHE A 232 -0.38 -6.04 12.42
CA PHE A 232 -0.41 -6.65 13.75
C PHE A 232 -0.97 -5.68 14.79
N GLU A 233 -0.56 -4.41 14.73
CA GLU A 233 -0.97 -3.38 15.66
C GLU A 233 -2.46 -3.07 15.51
N LEU A 234 -2.93 -2.89 14.28
CA LEU A 234 -4.35 -2.63 13.99
C LEU A 234 -5.21 -3.82 14.42
N ARG A 235 -4.79 -5.06 14.11
CA ARG A 235 -5.50 -6.27 14.54
C ARG A 235 -5.61 -6.35 16.05
N THR A 236 -4.53 -6.09 16.77
CA THR A 236 -4.48 -6.14 18.23
C THR A 236 -5.36 -5.07 18.87
N ALA A 237 -5.34 -3.84 18.35
CA ALA A 237 -6.19 -2.75 18.81
C ALA A 237 -7.69 -3.04 18.58
N ILE A 238 -8.05 -3.61 17.43
CA ILE A 238 -9.42 -4.03 17.14
C ILE A 238 -9.84 -5.17 18.07
N ASP A 239 -9.03 -6.21 18.20
CA ASP A 239 -9.34 -7.33 19.07
C ASP A 239 -9.55 -6.87 20.53
N TRP A 240 -8.74 -5.92 21.03
CA TRP A 240 -8.95 -5.32 22.36
C TRP A 240 -10.24 -4.51 22.47
N THR A 241 -10.57 -3.69 21.46
CA THR A 241 -11.71 -2.76 21.51
C THR A 241 -13.06 -3.48 21.56
N TRP A 242 -13.19 -4.62 20.87
CA TRP A 242 -14.46 -5.37 20.76
C TRP A 242 -14.52 -6.64 21.62
N THR A 243 -13.47 -6.96 22.37
CA THR A 243 -13.45 -8.08 23.32
C THR A 243 -13.68 -7.56 24.74
N GLU A 244 -14.54 -8.25 25.49
CA GLU A 244 -14.73 -7.97 26.92
C GLU A 244 -13.50 -8.44 27.70
N THR A 245 -12.61 -7.50 28.04
CA THR A 245 -11.40 -7.75 28.83
C THR A 245 -11.22 -6.71 29.93
N THR A 246 -10.64 -7.12 31.06
CA THR A 246 -10.27 -6.23 32.16
C THR A 246 -8.85 -5.67 32.01
N MET A 247 -8.09 -6.13 31.02
CA MET A 247 -6.71 -5.76 30.79
C MET A 247 -6.61 -4.39 30.08
N PRO A 248 -5.78 -3.45 30.55
CA PRO A 248 -5.48 -2.21 29.85
C PRO A 248 -4.91 -2.44 28.44
N LEU A 249 -5.10 -1.48 27.53
CA LEU A 249 -4.67 -1.58 26.14
C LEU A 249 -3.19 -1.95 25.99
N PHE A 250 -2.29 -1.24 26.67
CA PHE A 250 -0.84 -1.48 26.53
C PHE A 250 -0.42 -2.86 27.08
N ASP A 251 -1.06 -3.34 28.14
CA ASP A 251 -0.81 -4.67 28.68
C ASP A 251 -1.31 -5.76 27.72
N PHE A 252 -2.43 -5.51 27.03
CA PHE A 252 -2.93 -6.40 25.98
C PHE A 252 -1.98 -6.49 24.79
N PHE A 253 -1.42 -5.36 24.37
CA PHE A 253 -0.35 -5.32 23.36
C PHE A 253 0.90 -6.10 23.81
N ASN A 254 1.32 -5.94 25.06
CA ASN A 254 2.46 -6.70 25.61
C ASN A 254 2.17 -8.21 25.61
N MET A 255 0.96 -8.62 26.03
CA MET A 255 0.53 -10.02 26.01
C MET A 255 0.60 -10.63 24.61
N GLU A 256 0.04 -9.96 23.59
CA GLU A 256 0.07 -10.45 22.20
C GLU A 256 1.51 -10.49 21.64
N ASN A 257 2.37 -9.53 22.01
CA ASN A 257 3.79 -9.55 21.65
C ASN A 257 4.54 -10.73 22.28
N PHE A 258 4.30 -11.02 23.56
CA PHE A 258 4.87 -12.20 24.22
C PHE A 258 4.38 -13.49 23.56
N PHE A 259 3.09 -13.57 23.26
CA PHE A 259 2.51 -14.71 22.53
C PHE A 259 3.20 -14.91 21.17
N ALA A 260 3.40 -13.85 20.39
CA ALA A 260 4.08 -13.92 19.10
C ALA A 260 5.53 -14.44 19.21
N ASN A 261 6.26 -14.01 20.23
CA ASN A 261 7.62 -14.47 20.48
C ASN A 261 7.65 -15.94 20.90
N ILE A 262 6.77 -16.35 21.82
CA ILE A 262 6.67 -17.72 22.29
C ILE A 262 6.23 -18.66 21.15
N TYR A 263 5.30 -18.22 20.31
CA TYR A 263 4.84 -19.00 19.15
C TYR A 263 5.99 -19.26 18.17
N ASN A 264 6.76 -18.22 17.81
CA ASN A 264 7.95 -18.39 16.96
C ASN A 264 8.97 -19.35 17.58
N LEU A 265 9.22 -19.24 18.88
CA LEU A 265 10.13 -20.14 19.60
C LEU A 265 9.61 -21.58 19.57
N LYS A 266 8.30 -21.79 19.80
CA LYS A 266 7.67 -23.11 19.77
C LYS A 266 7.77 -23.75 18.39
N CYS A 267 7.53 -23.01 17.31
CA CYS A 267 7.74 -23.49 15.94
C CYS A 267 9.21 -23.85 15.68
N ALA A 268 10.17 -23.03 16.13
CA ALA A 268 11.59 -23.34 15.97
C ALA A 268 11.99 -24.62 16.73
N ARG A 269 11.50 -24.81 17.96
CA ARG A 269 11.72 -26.05 18.73
C ARG A 269 11.07 -27.26 18.06
N HIS A 270 9.88 -27.10 17.49
CA HIS A 270 9.21 -28.17 16.74
C HIS A 270 10.04 -28.58 15.51
N MET A 271 10.55 -27.61 14.74
CA MET A 271 11.44 -27.90 13.61
C MET A 271 12.74 -28.60 14.04
N GLU A 272 13.34 -28.19 15.16
CA GLU A 272 14.54 -28.85 15.69
C GLU A 272 14.28 -30.28 16.16
N ALA A 273 13.07 -30.55 16.67
CA ALA A 273 12.66 -31.89 17.07
C ALA A 273 12.38 -32.79 15.85
N GLU A 274 11.75 -32.25 14.81
CA GLU A 274 11.44 -32.98 13.57
C GLU A 274 12.69 -33.21 12.70
N TYR A 275 13.64 -32.28 12.72
CA TYR A 275 14.91 -32.35 11.98
C TYR A 275 16.12 -32.21 12.93
N PRO A 276 16.43 -33.24 13.75
CA PRO A 276 17.50 -33.18 14.73
C PRO A 276 18.87 -33.06 14.03
N ALA A 277 19.63 -32.02 14.39
CA ALA A 277 20.99 -31.84 13.90
C ALA A 277 21.99 -32.58 14.81
N PRO A 278 22.97 -33.32 14.25
CA PRO A 278 24.01 -33.96 15.06
C PRO A 278 24.85 -32.89 15.79
N ARG A 279 25.07 -33.10 17.09
CA ARG A 279 25.84 -32.17 17.93
C ARG A 279 27.33 -32.27 17.58
N GLY A 280 28.01 -31.13 17.53
CA GLY A 280 29.46 -31.07 17.28
C GLY A 280 29.89 -31.22 15.81
N VAL A 281 28.96 -31.36 14.87
CA VAL A 281 29.27 -31.44 13.43
C VAL A 281 29.15 -30.07 12.77
N PRO A 282 30.11 -29.63 11.94
CA PRO A 282 29.99 -28.38 11.21
C PRO A 282 28.80 -28.40 10.24
N LYS A 283 28.06 -27.30 10.16
CA LYS A 283 26.97 -27.13 9.19
C LYS A 283 27.48 -27.25 7.76
N GLY A 284 26.72 -27.95 6.90
CA GLY A 284 27.08 -28.19 5.50
C GLY A 284 27.33 -26.89 4.72
N LYS A 285 28.30 -26.93 3.80
CA LYS A 285 28.70 -25.77 2.99
C LYS A 285 27.53 -25.16 2.21
N VAL A 286 26.64 -26.00 1.67
CA VAL A 286 25.45 -25.57 0.92
C VAL A 286 24.54 -24.68 1.76
N VAL A 287 24.22 -25.07 3.00
CA VAL A 287 23.35 -24.28 3.89
C VAL A 287 24.00 -22.94 4.23
N LYS A 288 25.31 -22.91 4.46
CA LYS A 288 26.06 -21.67 4.74
C LYS A 288 25.99 -20.70 3.56
N TYR A 289 26.24 -21.17 2.34
CA TYR A 289 26.19 -20.30 1.16
C TYR A 289 24.75 -19.90 0.80
N ALA A 290 23.78 -20.82 0.92
CA ALA A 290 22.38 -20.54 0.63
C ALA A 290 21.76 -19.51 1.59
N MET A 291 22.17 -19.49 2.87
CA MET A 291 21.68 -18.50 3.83
C MET A 291 22.53 -17.21 3.83
N GLY A 292 23.85 -17.33 3.64
CA GLY A 292 24.79 -16.21 3.74
C GLY A 292 24.88 -15.34 2.48
N ILE A 293 24.94 -15.94 1.28
CA ILE A 293 25.09 -15.17 0.03
C ILE A 293 23.89 -14.22 -0.20
N PRO A 294 22.62 -14.64 -0.03
CA PRO A 294 21.50 -13.72 -0.20
C PRO A 294 21.54 -12.52 0.74
N LEU A 295 22.00 -12.71 1.99
CA LEU A 295 22.16 -11.61 2.95
C LEU A 295 23.23 -10.62 2.49
N ILE A 296 24.36 -11.11 1.99
CA ILE A 296 25.45 -10.27 1.45
C ILE A 296 24.97 -9.51 0.21
N VAL A 297 24.31 -10.18 -0.73
CA VAL A 297 23.79 -9.56 -1.96
C VAL A 297 22.74 -8.49 -1.61
N LEU A 298 21.84 -8.76 -0.68
CA LEU A 298 20.85 -7.79 -0.21
C LEU A 298 21.52 -6.53 0.35
N LEU A 299 22.56 -6.69 1.17
CA LEU A 299 23.29 -5.57 1.75
C LEU A 299 24.02 -4.73 0.69
N VAL A 300 24.63 -5.39 -0.31
CA VAL A 300 25.24 -4.70 -1.46
C VAL A 300 24.15 -3.94 -2.24
N LEU A 301 23.00 -4.55 -2.52
CA LEU A 301 21.91 -3.85 -3.23
C LEU A 301 21.42 -2.62 -2.46
N ILE A 302 21.25 -2.70 -1.14
CA ILE A 302 20.81 -1.55 -0.32
C ILE A 302 21.78 -0.36 -0.44
N ILE A 303 23.09 -0.61 -0.52
CA ILE A 303 24.11 0.44 -0.62
C ILE A 303 24.16 1.05 -2.03
N TRP A 304 24.16 0.22 -3.07
CA TRP A 304 24.45 0.66 -4.45
C TRP A 304 23.21 0.99 -5.28
N LEU A 305 22.04 0.41 -4.96
CA LEU A 305 20.80 0.63 -5.72
C LEU A 305 20.27 2.07 -5.64
N PRO A 306 20.33 2.80 -4.50
CA PRO A 306 19.95 4.21 -4.46
C PRO A 306 20.82 5.09 -5.36
N LEU A 307 22.13 4.80 -5.43
CA LEU A 307 23.06 5.53 -6.30
C LEU A 307 22.75 5.28 -7.78
N LEU A 308 22.48 4.02 -8.13
CA LEU A 308 22.03 3.65 -9.47
C LEU A 308 20.71 4.35 -9.83
N ALA A 309 19.73 4.33 -8.92
CA ALA A 309 18.42 4.96 -9.12
C ALA A 309 18.56 6.47 -9.35
N PHE A 310 19.40 7.17 -8.57
CA PHE A 310 19.63 8.61 -8.77
C PHE A 310 20.21 8.93 -10.15
N SER A 311 21.12 8.09 -10.66
CA SER A 311 21.70 8.28 -12.00
C SER A 311 20.69 8.04 -13.13
N LEU A 312 19.74 7.12 -12.94
CA LEU A 312 18.73 6.77 -13.95
C LEU A 312 17.52 7.71 -13.93
N ILE A 313 17.11 8.20 -12.76
CA ILE A 313 15.87 8.99 -12.62
C ILE A 313 16.06 10.43 -13.09
N ASN A 314 17.27 10.99 -12.96
CA ASN A 314 17.55 12.40 -13.31
C ASN A 314 17.88 12.63 -14.80
N SER A 315 17.76 11.63 -15.67
CA SER A 315 18.18 11.75 -17.07
C SER A 315 17.18 12.48 -17.99
N ILE A 316 16.07 13.00 -17.46
CA ILE A 316 15.03 13.68 -18.26
C ILE A 316 15.04 15.17 -17.88
N GLY A 317 15.95 15.93 -18.50
CA GLY A 317 15.94 17.39 -18.42
C GLY A 317 14.69 17.95 -19.10
N VAL A 318 13.91 18.76 -18.39
CA VAL A 318 12.80 19.50 -18.99
C VAL A 318 13.38 20.72 -19.70
N ARG A 319 13.14 20.81 -21.00
CA ARG A 319 13.51 21.98 -21.81
C ARG A 319 12.61 23.16 -21.48
N LEU A 320 13.20 24.30 -21.13
CA LEU A 320 12.48 25.53 -20.83
C LEU A 320 12.91 26.63 -21.80
N ILE A 321 12.24 26.71 -22.95
CA ILE A 321 12.48 27.80 -23.90
C ILE A 321 11.65 29.04 -23.52
N PRO A 322 12.20 30.26 -23.66
CA PRO A 322 11.44 31.48 -23.49
C PRO A 322 10.39 31.63 -24.60
N ASP A 323 9.15 31.94 -24.23
CA ASP A 323 8.06 32.22 -25.18
C ASP A 323 8.14 33.64 -25.77
N ARG A 324 8.76 34.56 -25.03
CA ARG A 324 8.89 35.99 -25.38
C ARG A 324 10.24 36.54 -24.91
N VAL A 325 10.83 37.45 -25.69
CA VAL A 325 12.05 38.17 -25.34
C VAL A 325 11.82 39.66 -25.58
N ASP A 326 11.88 40.45 -24.51
CA ASP A 326 11.71 41.90 -24.55
C ASP A 326 13.08 42.59 -24.52
N VAL A 327 13.36 43.40 -25.53
CA VAL A 327 14.60 44.19 -25.61
C VAL A 327 14.25 45.67 -25.53
N THR A 328 14.90 46.37 -24.58
CA THR A 328 14.76 47.82 -24.41
C THR A 328 16.13 48.48 -24.37
N ILE A 329 16.29 49.53 -25.14
CA ILE A 329 17.50 50.36 -25.16
C ILE A 329 17.06 51.78 -24.86
N GLY A 330 17.66 52.39 -23.84
CA GLY A 330 17.29 53.72 -23.37
C GLY A 330 18.46 54.43 -22.72
N ILE A 331 18.35 55.76 -22.65
CA ILE A 331 19.24 56.59 -21.85
C ILE A 331 18.60 56.69 -20.46
N ALA A 332 19.41 56.52 -19.40
CA ALA A 332 18.93 56.60 -18.04
C ALA A 332 18.19 57.93 -17.78
N GLY A 333 16.99 57.87 -17.20
CA GLY A 333 16.16 59.05 -16.94
C GLY A 333 15.23 59.46 -18.09
N TYR A 334 15.33 58.83 -19.26
CA TYR A 334 14.48 59.13 -20.42
C TYR A 334 13.69 57.90 -20.89
N PRO A 335 12.57 58.10 -21.62
CA PRO A 335 11.85 57.01 -22.26
C PRO A 335 12.76 56.20 -23.20
N PRO A 336 12.53 54.88 -23.35
CA PRO A 336 13.39 54.01 -24.15
C PRO A 336 13.40 54.48 -25.61
N LEU A 337 14.60 54.57 -26.19
CA LEU A 337 14.80 54.93 -27.58
C LEU A 337 14.37 53.79 -28.52
N TYR A 338 14.58 52.55 -28.09
CA TYR A 338 14.23 51.36 -28.84
C TYR A 338 13.55 50.36 -27.92
N LYS A 339 12.39 49.86 -28.34
CA LYS A 339 11.65 48.79 -27.69
C LYS A 339 11.20 47.78 -28.74
N MET A 340 11.44 46.51 -28.47
CA MET A 340 11.07 45.39 -29.33
C MET A 340 10.65 44.21 -28.48
N GLU A 341 9.51 43.60 -28.81
CA GLU A 341 9.10 42.29 -28.32
C GLU A 341 9.30 41.26 -29.44
N ALA A 342 10.10 40.23 -29.15
CA ALA A 342 10.30 39.09 -30.04
C ALA A 342 9.57 37.86 -29.52
N SER A 343 8.61 37.38 -30.31
CA SER A 343 7.79 36.20 -29.99
C SER A 343 7.53 35.33 -31.23
N GLY A 344 7.27 34.04 -31.00
CA GLY A 344 6.91 33.09 -32.06
C GLY A 344 7.95 32.96 -33.17
N ILE A 345 7.66 33.50 -34.36
CA ILE A 345 8.47 33.33 -35.60
C ILE A 345 9.85 34.01 -35.47
N GLU A 346 9.97 35.03 -34.62
CA GLU A 346 11.23 35.72 -34.36
C GLU A 346 12.19 34.90 -33.47
N LEU A 347 11.67 33.89 -32.76
CA LEU A 347 12.44 32.93 -31.97
C LEU A 347 12.67 31.65 -32.79
N LYS A 348 13.81 31.57 -33.46
CA LYS A 348 14.16 30.38 -34.25
C LYS A 348 15.10 29.46 -33.49
N PRO A 349 14.92 28.13 -33.53
CA PRO A 349 15.95 27.22 -33.05
C PRO A 349 17.23 27.40 -33.88
N LEU A 350 18.38 27.23 -33.22
CA LEU A 350 19.65 27.18 -33.92
C LEU A 350 19.75 25.85 -34.67
N SER A 351 20.31 25.84 -35.88
CA SER A 351 20.54 24.59 -36.61
C SER A 351 21.84 23.91 -36.18
N ALA A 352 21.95 22.59 -36.40
CA ALA A 352 23.10 21.78 -36.01
C ALA A 352 24.42 22.37 -36.53
N SER A 353 24.38 22.84 -37.78
CA SER A 353 25.52 23.44 -38.45
C SER A 353 25.90 24.80 -37.86
N GLU A 354 24.91 25.61 -37.43
CA GLU A 354 25.14 26.91 -36.79
C GLU A 354 25.68 26.73 -35.36
N PHE A 355 25.14 25.75 -34.61
CA PHE A 355 25.61 25.42 -33.26
C PHE A 355 27.05 24.90 -33.26
N GLN A 356 27.39 23.99 -34.18
CA GLN A 356 28.77 23.52 -34.35
C GLN A 356 29.72 24.64 -34.79
N LYS A 357 29.28 25.56 -35.66
CA LYS A 357 30.07 26.75 -36.02
C LYS A 357 30.30 27.65 -34.81
N LEU A 358 29.28 27.85 -33.97
CA LEU A 358 29.41 28.65 -32.75
C LEU A 358 30.44 28.04 -31.80
N ILE A 359 30.37 26.73 -31.54
CA ILE A 359 31.38 26.01 -30.75
C ILE A 359 32.77 26.12 -31.41
N GLY A 360 32.84 25.92 -32.72
CA GLY A 360 34.08 26.02 -33.50
C GLY A 360 34.74 27.40 -33.44
N ASN A 361 33.97 28.49 -33.38
CA ASN A 361 34.49 29.84 -33.25
C ASN A 361 35.20 30.07 -31.90
N TYR A 362 34.69 29.49 -30.82
CA TYR A 362 35.33 29.55 -29.50
C TYR A 362 36.46 28.54 -29.33
N ALA A 363 36.39 27.38 -30.00
CA ALA A 363 37.44 26.38 -30.02
C ALA A 363 38.67 26.82 -30.82
N ASN A 364 38.46 27.57 -31.91
CA ASN A 364 39.51 28.08 -32.80
C ASN A 364 40.02 29.47 -32.40
N ALA A 365 39.64 29.99 -31.22
CA ALA A 365 40.20 31.23 -30.69
C ALA A 365 41.73 31.13 -30.71
N PRO A 366 42.45 32.16 -31.21
CA PRO A 366 43.84 32.04 -31.59
C PRO A 366 44.64 31.51 -30.40
N ALA A 367 45.58 30.61 -30.70
CA ALA A 367 46.68 30.22 -29.83
C ALA A 367 47.53 31.47 -29.53
N ALA A 368 46.96 32.40 -28.79
CA ALA A 368 47.65 33.54 -28.24
C ALA A 368 48.63 32.99 -27.22
N SER A 369 49.82 33.54 -27.19
CA SER A 369 50.87 33.29 -26.20
C SER A 369 50.42 33.49 -24.73
N ASP A 370 49.18 33.97 -24.50
CA ASP A 370 48.55 34.18 -23.20
C ASP A 370 47.77 32.94 -22.74
N GLN A 371 48.26 32.29 -21.69
CA GLN A 371 47.63 31.17 -21.00
C GLN A 371 46.20 31.48 -20.49
N SER A 372 45.91 32.74 -20.17
CA SER A 372 44.58 33.19 -19.72
C SER A 372 43.50 33.08 -20.80
N LYS A 373 43.83 33.42 -22.05
CA LYS A 373 42.89 33.35 -23.19
C LYS A 373 42.56 31.90 -23.55
N VAL A 374 43.54 31.00 -23.42
CA VAL A 374 43.35 29.55 -23.63
C VAL A 374 42.40 28.95 -22.58
N LEU A 375 42.52 29.36 -21.30
CA LEU A 375 41.61 28.91 -20.24
C LEU A 375 40.18 29.42 -20.47
N LEU A 376 40.01 30.68 -20.86
CA LEU A 376 38.71 31.27 -21.22
C LEU A 376 38.04 30.54 -22.38
N ALA A 377 38.79 30.21 -23.44
CA ALA A 377 38.27 29.46 -24.58
C ALA A 377 37.80 28.05 -24.17
N ARG A 378 38.57 27.35 -23.33
CA ARG A 378 38.18 26.02 -22.80
C ARG A 378 36.93 26.09 -21.93
N GLN A 379 36.82 27.11 -21.07
CA GLN A 379 35.64 27.32 -20.23
C GLN A 379 34.40 27.63 -21.07
N ALA A 380 34.51 28.48 -22.09
CA ALA A 380 33.43 28.79 -23.02
C ALA A 380 32.94 27.54 -23.77
N VAL A 381 33.87 26.71 -24.27
CA VAL A 381 33.52 25.45 -24.96
C VAL A 381 32.90 24.44 -23.99
N ALA A 382 33.39 24.33 -22.75
CA ALA A 382 32.80 23.46 -21.74
C ALA A 382 31.36 23.87 -21.42
N PHE A 383 31.12 25.16 -21.15
CA PHE A 383 29.79 25.72 -20.89
C PHE A 383 28.84 25.48 -22.07
N MET A 384 29.29 25.72 -23.30
CA MET A 384 28.46 25.52 -24.49
C MET A 384 28.09 24.05 -24.72
N ASN A 385 28.96 23.10 -24.34
CA ASN A 385 28.68 21.67 -24.45
C ASN A 385 27.70 21.15 -23.38
N GLU A 386 27.38 21.94 -22.35
CA GLU A 386 26.31 21.60 -21.40
C GLU A 386 24.92 21.73 -22.03
N TYR A 387 24.80 22.47 -23.14
CA TYR A 387 23.56 22.69 -23.87
C TYR A 387 23.53 21.89 -25.18
N ALA A 388 22.35 21.43 -25.58
CA ALA A 388 22.16 20.88 -26.91
C ALA A 388 21.71 21.96 -27.91
N GLU A 389 21.78 21.64 -29.21
CA GLU A 389 21.27 22.51 -30.29
C GLU A 389 19.84 22.99 -30.01
N TYR A 390 18.97 22.07 -29.60
CA TYR A 390 17.56 22.35 -29.35
C TYR A 390 17.33 23.22 -28.10
N ASP A 391 18.32 23.38 -27.20
CA ASP A 391 18.23 24.26 -26.04
C ASP A 391 18.58 25.72 -26.39
N THR A 392 19.14 25.94 -27.58
CA THR A 392 19.57 27.26 -28.05
C THR A 392 18.61 27.88 -29.06
N LEU A 393 18.36 29.17 -28.91
CA LEU A 393 17.49 29.95 -29.80
C LEU A 393 18.25 31.16 -30.33
N LYS A 394 18.00 31.49 -31.60
CA LYS A 394 18.35 32.77 -32.19
C LYS A 394 17.13 33.69 -32.19
N VAL A 395 17.30 34.86 -31.59
CA VAL A 395 16.28 35.90 -31.50
C VAL A 395 16.52 36.88 -32.66
N LEU A 396 15.54 36.99 -33.56
CA LEU A 396 15.60 37.90 -34.71
C LEU A 396 15.00 39.26 -34.33
N LEU A 397 15.85 40.22 -33.98
CA LEU A 397 15.42 41.57 -33.65
C LEU A 397 15.26 42.42 -34.93
N ARG A 398 14.15 43.15 -35.05
CA ARG A 398 13.95 44.07 -36.20
C ARG A 398 14.72 45.38 -35.96
N PRO A 399 15.29 46.02 -37.00
CA PRO A 399 16.08 47.24 -36.82
C PRO A 399 15.29 48.45 -36.31
N GLN A 400 13.98 48.47 -36.53
CA GLN A 400 13.08 49.57 -36.15
C GLN A 400 12.42 49.26 -34.81
N SER A 401 12.29 50.27 -33.95
CA SER A 401 11.53 50.17 -32.71
C SER A 401 10.06 49.95 -33.01
N GLU A 402 9.39 49.12 -32.23
CA GLU A 402 7.95 48.88 -32.36
C GLU A 402 7.13 50.11 -31.96
N THR A 403 7.64 50.86 -30.99
CA THR A 403 7.04 52.12 -30.54
C THR A 403 7.90 53.31 -30.94
N TYR A 404 7.26 54.41 -31.31
CA TYR A 404 7.93 55.71 -31.46
C TYR A 404 8.51 56.16 -30.12
N TRP A 405 9.54 57.02 -30.15
CA TRP A 405 10.18 57.52 -28.93
C TRP A 405 9.31 58.59 -28.25
N PRO A 406 8.71 58.33 -27.07
CA PRO A 406 7.73 59.22 -26.47
C PRO A 406 8.40 60.24 -25.53
N ILE A 407 9.40 60.97 -26.04
CA ILE A 407 10.10 62.00 -25.25
C ILE A 407 9.29 63.30 -25.22
N SER A 408 9.15 63.90 -24.03
CA SER A 408 8.50 65.21 -23.89
C SER A 408 9.41 66.33 -24.44
N GLY A 409 8.82 67.44 -24.89
CA GLY A 409 9.58 68.60 -25.37
C GLY A 409 10.64 69.09 -24.36
N PRO A 410 10.27 69.31 -23.08
CA PRO A 410 11.22 69.68 -22.03
C PRO A 410 12.31 68.63 -21.78
N SER A 411 11.95 67.34 -21.77
CA SER A 411 12.92 66.25 -21.59
C SER A 411 13.93 66.21 -22.75
N ARG A 412 13.49 66.49 -23.98
CA ARG A 412 14.39 66.53 -25.14
C ARG A 412 15.41 67.66 -25.02
N THR A 413 15.01 68.84 -24.55
CA THR A 413 15.94 69.96 -24.32
C THR A 413 16.91 69.68 -23.17
N ALA A 414 16.43 69.03 -22.11
CA ALA A 414 17.28 68.61 -20.99
C ALA A 414 18.34 67.59 -21.44
N LEU A 415 17.94 66.57 -22.20
CA LEU A 415 18.87 65.58 -22.74
C LEU A 415 19.95 66.22 -23.62
N LEU A 416 19.56 67.18 -24.46
CA LEU A 416 20.52 67.88 -25.32
C LEU A 416 21.53 68.69 -24.51
N PHE A 417 21.08 69.33 -23.43
CA PHE A 417 21.96 70.05 -22.52
C PHE A 417 22.92 69.11 -21.78
N GLU A 418 22.43 67.98 -21.27
CA GLU A 418 23.25 66.96 -20.59
C GLU A 418 24.31 66.36 -21.54
N LEU A 419 23.95 66.08 -22.80
CA LEU A 419 24.88 65.57 -23.82
C LEU A 419 25.90 66.60 -24.30
N GLN A 420 25.65 67.90 -24.12
CA GLN A 420 26.59 68.97 -24.47
C GLN A 420 27.54 69.33 -23.32
N GLN A 421 27.19 68.97 -22.07
CA GLN A 421 28.01 69.23 -20.89
C GLN A 421 29.03 68.14 -20.59
N ASN A 422 28.85 66.93 -21.12
CA ASN A 422 29.84 65.86 -21.16
C ASN A 422 30.56 65.83 -22.51
#